data_AF-A0A6P4E8X9-F1
#
_entry.id   AF-A0A6P4E8X9-F1
#
_cell.length_a   1.000
_cell.length_b   1.000
_cell.length_c   1.000
_cell.angle_alpha   90.00
_cell.angle_beta   90.00
_cell.angle_gamma   90.00
#
_symmetry.space_group_name_H-M   'P 1'
#
loop_
_entity.id
_entity.type
_entity.pdbx_description
1 polymer ?
#
loop_
_entity_poly.entity_id
_entity_poly.type
_entity_poly.pdbx_seq_one_letter_code
_entity_poly.pdbx_strand_id
1 'polypeptide(L)'
;MIRVNTCLLVFVLFVLYIHRNHASTKVLYEFHIKEVYGERDEKGELKDNSEDSGEKPELIITGKRSSSYTLLGKETNYVYVETATYVADKSGYHVKYNFSLDPLEIDKRLNGQTLKSTIG
;
A
#
# COMPACT_ATOMS: atom_id res chain seq x y z
N MET A 1 -32.13 -3.44 43.35
CA MET A 1 -32.75 -3.23 42.02
C MET A 1 -31.80 -2.42 41.14
N ILE A 2 -30.72 -3.05 40.68
CA ILE A 2 -29.96 -2.52 39.53
C ILE A 2 -30.91 -2.69 38.36
N ARG A 3 -31.33 -1.55 37.81
CA ARG A 3 -32.54 -1.41 36.99
C ARG A 3 -32.35 -2.19 35.69
N VAL A 4 -33.35 -2.98 35.30
CA VAL A 4 -33.40 -3.73 34.03
C VAL A 4 -32.97 -2.85 32.84
N ASN A 5 -33.29 -1.56 32.88
CA ASN A 5 -32.87 -0.56 31.90
C ASN A 5 -31.35 -0.40 31.77
N THR A 6 -30.59 -0.53 32.86
CA THR A 6 -29.12 -0.44 32.84
C THR A 6 -28.51 -1.65 32.14
N CYS A 7 -29.03 -2.86 32.36
CA CYS A 7 -28.60 -4.07 31.64
C CYS A 7 -28.93 -3.99 30.15
N LEU A 8 -30.12 -3.49 29.79
CA LEU A 8 -30.54 -3.36 28.40
C LEU A 8 -29.67 -2.33 27.65
N LEU A 9 -29.31 -1.23 28.30
CA LEU A 9 -28.43 -0.21 27.73
C LEU A 9 -27.01 -0.74 27.52
N VAL A 10 -26.46 -1.51 28.47
CA VAL A 10 -25.17 -2.20 28.30
C VAL A 10 -25.23 -3.19 27.14
N PHE A 11 -26.32 -3.95 27.00
CA PHE A 11 -26.48 -4.91 25.90
C PHE A 11 -26.55 -4.22 24.53
N VAL A 12 -27.28 -3.11 24.41
CA VAL A 12 -27.33 -2.30 23.19
C VAL A 12 -25.95 -1.72 22.86
N LEU A 13 -25.23 -1.19 23.84
CA LEU A 13 -23.86 -0.71 23.64
C LEU A 13 -22.93 -1.84 23.19
N PHE A 14 -23.10 -3.06 23.71
CA PHE A 14 -22.33 -4.23 23.31
C PHE A 14 -22.62 -4.64 21.86
N VAL A 15 -23.90 -4.66 21.45
CA VAL A 15 -24.29 -4.98 20.06
C VAL A 15 -23.76 -3.92 19.10
N LEU A 16 -23.89 -2.63 19.44
CA LEU A 16 -23.34 -1.53 18.64
C LEU A 16 -21.81 -1.60 18.55
N TYR A 17 -21.13 -1.96 19.65
CA TYR A 17 -19.69 -2.14 19.69
C TYR A 17 -19.24 -3.33 18.82
N ILE A 18 -19.92 -4.47 18.91
CA ILE A 18 -19.63 -5.65 18.07
C ILE A 18 -19.85 -5.31 16.59
N HIS A 19 -20.98 -4.70 16.24
CA HIS A 19 -21.30 -4.33 14.85
C HIS A 19 -20.29 -3.34 14.28
N ARG A 20 -19.88 -2.33 15.07
CA ARG A 20 -18.84 -1.36 14.67
C ARG A 20 -17.47 -2.03 14.47
N ASN A 21 -17.13 -3.05 15.25
CA ASN A 21 -15.86 -3.79 15.10
C ASN A 21 -15.90 -4.81 13.95
N HIS A 22 -17.05 -5.44 13.70
CA HIS A 22 -17.26 -6.33 12.54
C HIS A 22 -17.08 -5.58 11.21
N ALA A 23 -17.47 -4.31 11.17
CA ALA A 23 -17.24 -3.44 10.01
C ALA A 23 -15.75 -3.09 9.79
N SER A 24 -14.88 -3.32 10.78
CA SER A 24 -13.53 -2.74 10.83
C SER A 24 -12.39 -3.72 10.54
N THR A 25 -12.60 -5.03 10.46
CA THR A 25 -11.52 -6.02 10.24
C THR A 25 -11.65 -6.72 8.89
N LYS A 26 -11.62 -5.92 7.82
CA LYS A 26 -11.49 -6.43 6.45
C LYS A 26 -10.04 -6.56 6.00
N VAL A 27 -9.08 -5.93 6.69
CA VAL A 27 -7.65 -5.97 6.32
C VAL A 27 -6.93 -6.98 7.20
N LEU A 28 -6.31 -7.99 6.61
CA LEU A 28 -5.55 -9.03 7.31
C LEU A 28 -4.10 -8.59 7.52
N TYR A 29 -3.51 -7.94 6.52
CA TYR A 29 -2.18 -7.36 6.60
C TYR A 29 -2.04 -6.20 5.62
N GLU A 30 -1.12 -5.31 5.94
CA GLU A 30 -0.70 -4.21 5.10
C GLU A 30 0.78 -3.94 5.37
N PHE A 31 1.57 -3.82 4.31
CA PHE A 31 2.98 -3.45 4.43
C PHE A 31 3.38 -2.41 3.40
N HIS A 32 4.27 -1.52 3.86
CA HIS A 32 4.88 -0.47 3.08
C HIS A 32 6.39 -0.58 3.26
N ILE A 33 7.09 -0.96 2.20
CA ILE A 33 8.54 -1.18 2.21
C ILE A 33 9.14 -0.18 1.25
N LYS A 34 10.09 0.62 1.75
CA LYS A 34 10.87 1.54 0.95
C LYS A 34 12.33 1.10 0.94
N GLU A 35 12.83 0.79 -0.24
CA GLU A 35 14.22 0.42 -0.51
C GLU A 35 14.92 1.57 -1.25
N VAL A 36 16.24 1.49 -1.38
CA VAL A 36 17.05 2.55 -2.03
C VAL A 36 16.60 2.82 -3.47
N TYR A 37 16.17 1.79 -4.18
CA TYR A 37 15.79 1.84 -5.59
C TYR A 37 14.35 1.41 -5.84
N GLY A 38 13.50 1.40 -4.82
CA GLY A 38 12.12 0.96 -5.00
C GLY A 38 11.22 1.16 -3.81
N GLU A 39 9.92 1.06 -4.08
CA GLU A 39 8.86 1.01 -3.08
C GLU A 39 8.00 -0.23 -3.34
N ARG A 40 7.49 -0.84 -2.28
CA ARG A 40 6.53 -1.92 -2.36
C ARG A 40 5.45 -1.71 -1.31
N ASP A 41 4.23 -1.55 -1.80
CA ASP A 41 3.01 -1.58 -1.00
C ASP A 41 2.27 -2.88 -1.30
N GLU A 42 1.78 -3.56 -0.27
CA GLU A 42 0.89 -4.70 -0.43
C GLU A 42 -0.10 -4.75 0.72
N LYS A 43 -1.31 -5.18 0.40
CA LYS A 43 -2.42 -5.31 1.32
C LYS A 43 -3.21 -6.57 1.00
N GLY A 44 -3.44 -7.40 2.01
CA GLY A 44 -4.37 -8.52 1.96
C GLY A 44 -5.65 -8.17 2.68
N GLU A 45 -6.80 -8.27 2.01
CA GLU A 45 -8.11 -7.98 2.59
C GLU A 45 -9.10 -9.12 2.36
N LEU A 46 -9.89 -9.42 3.38
CA LEU A 46 -11.03 -10.32 3.29
C LEU A 46 -12.27 -9.48 2.99
N LYS A 47 -12.78 -9.63 1.78
CA LYS A 47 -14.02 -9.01 1.33
C LYS A 47 -15.19 -9.93 1.67
N ASP A 48 -15.90 -9.56 2.73
CA ASP A 48 -17.14 -10.24 3.09
C ASP A 48 -18.30 -9.70 2.23
N ASN A 49 -18.89 -10.55 1.40
CA ASN A 49 -20.05 -10.25 0.55
C ASN A 49 -21.38 -10.68 1.22
N SER A 50 -21.34 -11.02 2.51
CA SER A 50 -22.37 -11.80 3.20
C SER A 50 -23.65 -11.05 3.60
N GLU A 51 -23.76 -9.73 3.40
CA GLU A 51 -24.97 -9.03 3.84
C GLU A 51 -26.17 -9.25 2.91
N ASP A 52 -25.98 -9.60 1.62
CA ASP A 52 -27.12 -9.75 0.68
C ASP A 52 -27.03 -10.92 -0.33
N SER A 53 -25.88 -11.61 -0.47
CA SER A 53 -25.66 -12.50 -1.65
C SER A 53 -25.46 -14.00 -1.37
N GLY A 54 -25.28 -14.42 -0.11
CA GLY A 54 -24.90 -15.80 0.21
C GLY A 54 -23.53 -16.23 -0.34
N GLU A 55 -22.75 -15.31 -0.90
CA GLU A 55 -21.41 -15.57 -1.39
C GLU A 55 -20.43 -15.78 -0.25
N LYS A 56 -19.48 -16.69 -0.46
CA LYS A 56 -18.38 -16.92 0.49
C LYS A 56 -17.47 -15.69 0.54
N PRO A 57 -16.87 -15.39 1.70
CA PRO A 57 -15.89 -14.31 1.80
C PRO A 57 -14.72 -14.55 0.84
N GLU A 58 -14.27 -13.49 0.17
CA GLU A 58 -13.20 -13.53 -0.84
C GLU A 58 -11.93 -12.88 -0.31
N LEU A 59 -10.79 -13.56 -0.40
CA LEU A 59 -9.49 -12.98 -0.12
C LEU A 59 -8.97 -12.25 -1.36
N ILE A 60 -8.68 -10.96 -1.21
CA ILE A 60 -8.10 -10.12 -2.25
C ILE A 60 -6.73 -9.64 -1.77
N ILE A 61 -5.69 -9.91 -2.56
CA ILE A 61 -4.34 -9.38 -2.32
C ILE A 61 -4.06 -8.34 -3.39
N THR A 62 -3.78 -7.12 -2.98
CA THR A 62 -3.42 -6.02 -3.87
C THR A 62 -2.02 -5.55 -3.54
N GLY A 63 -1.26 -5.15 -4.55
CA GLY A 63 0.01 -4.51 -4.30
C GLY A 63 0.51 -3.68 -5.47
N LYS A 64 1.46 -2.81 -5.14
CA LYS A 64 2.14 -1.93 -6.06
C LYS A 64 3.62 -2.01 -5.75
N ARG A 65 4.42 -2.30 -6.77
CA ARG A 65 5.87 -2.23 -6.69
C ARG A 65 6.36 -1.19 -7.69
N SER A 66 7.13 -0.22 -7.23
CA SER A 66 7.88 0.68 -8.10
C SER A 66 9.36 0.40 -7.93
N SER A 67 10.11 0.40 -9.03
CA SER A 67 11.56 0.30 -9.02
C SER A 67 12.16 1.31 -9.99
N SER A 68 13.30 1.89 -9.62
CA SER A 68 13.99 2.86 -10.45
C SER A 68 15.47 2.50 -10.61
N TYR A 69 15.97 2.63 -11.82
CA TYR A 69 17.35 2.30 -12.17
C TYR A 69 17.95 3.39 -13.03
N THR A 70 19.17 3.81 -12.69
CA THR A 70 19.94 4.75 -13.52
C THR A 70 20.69 3.98 -14.60
N LEU A 71 20.38 4.28 -15.85
CA LEU A 71 21.09 3.77 -17.01
C LEU A 71 22.16 4.78 -17.43
N LEU A 72 23.42 4.34 -17.41
CA LEU A 72 24.55 5.15 -17.85
C LEU A 72 24.67 5.10 -19.36
N GLY A 73 24.42 6.23 -20.03
CA GLY A 73 24.62 6.38 -21.47
C GLY A 73 25.97 7.05 -21.78
N LYS A 74 26.41 6.95 -23.04
CA LYS A 74 27.65 7.62 -23.47
C LYS A 74 27.56 9.15 -23.42
N GLU A 75 26.39 9.71 -23.71
CA GLU A 75 26.16 11.16 -23.81
C GLU A 75 25.17 11.68 -22.76
N THR A 76 24.18 10.87 -22.40
CA THR A 76 23.13 11.25 -21.44
C THR A 76 22.76 10.03 -20.61
N ASN A 77 22.61 10.23 -19.30
CA ASN A 77 22.11 9.19 -18.40
C ASN A 77 20.59 9.22 -18.42
N TYR A 78 19.96 8.09 -18.14
CA TYR A 78 18.51 7.98 -18.08
C TYR A 78 18.08 7.38 -16.74
N VAL A 79 16.90 7.73 -16.28
CA VAL A 79 16.20 7.01 -15.21
C VAL A 79 15.14 6.15 -15.87
N TYR A 80 15.27 4.84 -15.69
CA TYR A 80 14.24 3.88 -15.99
C TYR A 80 13.39 3.66 -14.73
N VAL A 81 12.07 3.82 -14.84
CA VAL A 81 11.13 3.53 -13.75
C VAL A 81 10.17 2.46 -14.21
N GLU A 82 10.04 1.39 -13.44
CA GLU A 82 9.07 0.33 -13.65
C GLU A 82 8.11 0.31 -12.46
N THR A 83 6.81 0.41 -12.73
CA THR A 83 5.74 0.23 -11.75
C THR A 83 4.88 -0.97 -12.12
N ALA A 84 4.79 -1.95 -11.25
CA ALA A 84 3.90 -3.10 -11.36
C ALA A 84 2.78 -2.99 -10.32
N THR A 85 1.53 -2.91 -10.78
CA THR A 85 0.34 -3.03 -9.91
C THR A 85 -0.26 -4.41 -10.13
N TYR A 86 -0.45 -5.17 -9.05
CA TYR A 86 -1.00 -6.52 -9.11
C TYR A 86 -2.19 -6.71 -8.18
N VAL A 87 -3.07 -7.62 -8.60
CA VAL A 87 -4.27 -8.03 -7.86
C VAL A 87 -4.38 -9.55 -7.97
N ALA A 88 -4.45 -10.22 -6.84
CA ALA A 88 -4.82 -11.63 -6.74
C ALA A 88 -6.21 -11.74 -6.12
N ASP A 89 -7.16 -12.30 -6.86
CA ASP A 89 -8.54 -12.50 -6.46
C ASP A 89 -9.04 -13.89 -6.94
N LYS A 90 -10.35 -14.17 -6.85
CA LYS A 90 -10.90 -15.46 -7.30
C LYS A 90 -10.70 -15.77 -8.78
N SER A 91 -10.44 -14.76 -9.61
CA SER A 91 -10.20 -14.89 -11.05
C SER A 91 -8.72 -15.14 -11.39
N GLY A 92 -7.84 -15.15 -10.38
CA GLY A 92 -6.42 -15.45 -10.51
C GLY A 92 -5.54 -14.25 -10.19
N TYR A 93 -4.30 -14.29 -10.69
CA TYR A 93 -3.29 -13.25 -10.50
C TYR A 93 -3.20 -12.36 -11.74
N HIS A 94 -3.44 -11.06 -11.55
CA HIS A 94 -3.42 -10.05 -12.59
C HIS A 94 -2.34 -9.03 -12.30
N VAL A 95 -1.60 -8.62 -13.33
CA VAL A 95 -0.54 -7.61 -13.20
C VAL A 95 -0.61 -6.61 -14.35
N LYS A 96 -0.47 -5.33 -14.01
CA LYS A 96 -0.33 -4.23 -14.95
C LYS A 96 1.02 -3.57 -14.74
N TYR A 97 1.82 -3.55 -15.81
CA TYR A 97 3.10 -2.87 -15.84
C TYR A 97 2.95 -1.48 -16.46
N ASN A 98 3.66 -0.51 -15.87
CA ASN A 98 3.86 0.82 -16.42
C ASN A 98 5.36 1.13 -16.37
N PHE A 99 5.92 1.62 -17.46
CA PHE A 99 7.34 1.94 -17.56
C PHE A 99 7.51 3.36 -18.08
N SER A 100 8.48 4.09 -17.52
CA SER A 100 8.94 5.36 -18.05
C SER A 100 10.46 5.35 -18.18
N LEU A 101 10.95 6.14 -19.14
CA LEU A 101 12.37 6.33 -19.37
C LEU A 101 12.59 7.81 -19.64
N ASP A 102 13.18 8.48 -18.66
CA ASP A 102 13.36 9.93 -18.69
C ASP A 102 14.85 10.29 -18.61
N PRO A 103 15.32 11.33 -19.32
CA PRO A 103 16.70 11.77 -19.22
C PRO A 103 17.01 12.25 -17.79
N LEU A 104 18.14 11.80 -17.25
CA LEU A 104 18.62 12.20 -15.93
C LEU A 104 19.46 13.47 -16.08
N GLU A 105 18.86 14.61 -15.72
CA GLU A 105 19.59 15.87 -15.56
C GLU A 105 20.40 15.83 -14.25
N ILE A 106 21.65 15.39 -14.33
CA ILE A 106 22.59 15.57 -13.23
C ILE A 106 23.03 17.04 -13.26
N ASP A 107 22.55 17.84 -12.30
CA ASP A 107 23.05 19.20 -12.11
C ASP A 107 24.55 19.15 -11.79
N LYS A 108 25.37 19.41 -12.81
CA LYS A 108 26.84 19.40 -12.72
C LYS A 108 27.39 20.44 -11.73
N ARG A 109 26.56 21.37 -11.24
CA ARG A 109 26.96 22.42 -10.28
C ARG A 109 27.03 21.93 -8.84
N LEU A 110 26.32 20.85 -8.50
CA LEU A 110 26.33 20.20 -7.19
C LEU A 110 27.42 19.10 -7.13
N ASN A 111 28.67 19.48 -7.34
CA ASN A 111 29.80 18.60 -7.02
C ASN A 111 29.95 18.52 -5.48
N GLY A 112 30.12 17.31 -4.93
CA GLY A 112 30.35 17.09 -3.50
C GLY A 112 31.57 17.83 -2.92
N GLN A 113 32.49 18.31 -3.76
CA GLN A 113 33.55 19.24 -3.35
C GLN A 113 33.03 20.62 -2.89
N THR A 114 31.87 21.07 -3.39
CA THR A 114 31.24 22.33 -3.00
C THR A 114 30.50 22.24 -1.66
N LEU A 115 30.27 21.01 -1.16
CA LEU A 115 29.65 20.74 0.15
C LEU A 115 30.67 20.61 1.29
N LYS A 116 31.94 21.00 1.09
CA LYS A 116 32.85 21.24 2.22
C LYS A 116 32.32 22.44 3.02
N SER A 117 31.52 22.10 4.02
CA SER A 117 31.13 22.98 5.13
C SER A 117 32.34 23.78 5.58
N THR A 118 32.22 25.10 5.51
CA THR A 118 33.09 26.05 6.21
C THR A 118 32.92 25.78 7.70
N ILE A 119 33.75 24.89 8.25
CA ILE A 119 34.03 24.89 9.68
C ILE A 119 35.03 26.02 9.88
N GLY A 120 34.52 27.17 10.31
CA GLY A 120 35.30 28.24 10.93
C GLY A 120 35.39 28.00 12.43
#